data_AF-A0A926CHS6-F1
#
_entry.id   AF-A0A926CHS6-F1
#
_cell.length_a   1.000
_cell.length_b   1.000
_cell.length_c   1.000
_cell.angle_alpha   90.00
_cell.angle_beta   90.00
_cell.angle_gamma   90.00
#
_symmetry.space_group_name_H-M   'P 1'
#
loop_
_entity.id
_entity.type
_entity.pdbx_description
1 polymer ?
#
loop_
_entity_poly.entity_id
_entity_poly.type
_entity_poly.pdbx_seq_one_letter_code
_entity_poly.pdbx_strand_id
1 'polypeptide(L)'
;MYIRWVVRKHKNSSVADMTFHDAYLVESFRDDSGSPRQRTIAYLGNIREIGEEFPTIERELFMLRADRILSSLPELQGPEREQVLDMLRERVPPLNTNEVELAFRANLRWYQQWWRSNGSAPSPEQLLSMINGADAISDV
;
A
#
# COMPACT_ATOMS: atom_id res chain seq x y z
N MET A 1 13.19 -10.97 10.87
CA MET A 1 12.78 -11.02 9.45
C MET A 1 13.20 -9.73 8.76
N TYR A 2 13.12 -9.65 7.43
CA TYR A 2 13.41 -8.41 6.69
C TYR A 2 12.56 -8.31 5.42
N ILE A 3 12.45 -7.11 4.85
CA ILE A 3 11.80 -6.89 3.56
C ILE A 3 12.80 -7.03 2.44
N ARG A 4 12.56 -7.98 1.53
CA ARG A 4 13.26 -8.08 0.26
C ARG A 4 12.46 -7.38 -0.82
N TRP A 5 13.05 -6.34 -1.40
CA TRP A 5 12.49 -5.61 -2.54
C TRP A 5 13.03 -6.19 -3.85
N VAL A 6 12.12 -6.53 -4.77
CA VAL A 6 12.47 -6.90 -6.15
C VAL A 6 12.00 -5.77 -7.05
N VAL A 7 12.95 -5.14 -7.75
CA VAL A 7 12.70 -3.97 -8.59
C VAL A 7 12.74 -4.38 -10.06
N ARG A 8 11.69 -4.07 -10.81
CA ARG A 8 11.56 -4.42 -12.23
C ARG A 8 11.14 -3.20 -13.04
N LYS A 9 11.88 -2.88 -14.10
CA LYS A 9 11.47 -1.83 -15.04
C LYS A 9 10.36 -2.34 -15.96
N HIS A 10 9.48 -1.43 -16.40
CA HIS A 10 8.54 -1.76 -17.46
C HIS A 10 9.30 -2.21 -18.72
N LYS A 11 8.82 -3.28 -19.38
CA LYS A 11 9.51 -3.88 -20.56
C LYS A 11 9.70 -2.88 -21.70
N ASN A 12 8.80 -1.90 -21.79
CA ASN A 12 8.86 -0.80 -22.75
C ASN A 12 9.05 0.51 -21.98
N SER A 13 10.24 0.72 -21.42
CA SER A 13 10.56 1.95 -20.66
C SER A 13 10.56 3.21 -21.54
N SER A 14 10.58 3.07 -22.87
CA SER A 14 10.41 4.18 -23.82
C SER A 14 8.97 4.69 -23.94
N VAL A 15 7.98 3.93 -23.44
CA VAL A 15 6.55 4.24 -23.57
C VAL A 15 5.94 4.68 -22.23
N ALA A 16 6.45 4.13 -21.13
CA ALA A 16 6.04 4.51 -19.78
C ALA A 16 7.25 4.47 -18.86
N ASP A 17 7.55 5.60 -18.24
CA ASP A 17 8.59 5.69 -17.21
C ASP A 17 8.02 5.15 -15.89
N MET A 18 8.12 3.84 -15.73
CA MET A 18 7.50 3.11 -14.65
C MET A 18 8.39 1.97 -14.16
N THR A 19 8.52 1.90 -12.84
CA THR A 19 9.25 0.84 -12.14
C THR A 19 8.33 0.16 -11.13
N PHE A 20 8.37 -1.16 -11.08
CA PHE A 20 7.59 -2.00 -10.18
C PHE A 20 8.47 -2.41 -9.01
N HIS A 21 7.98 -2.22 -7.79
CA HIS A 21 8.65 -2.62 -6.55
C HIS A 21 7.80 -3.68 -5.84
N ASP A 22 8.24 -4.93 -5.91
CA ASP A 22 7.60 -6.06 -5.25
C ASP A 22 8.21 -6.28 -3.86
N ALA A 23 7.40 -6.29 -2.82
CA ALA A 23 7.83 -6.49 -1.44
C ALA A 23 7.58 -7.93 -0.98
N TYR A 24 8.61 -8.57 -0.43
CA TYR A 24 8.52 -9.91 0.18
C TYR A 24 9.00 -9.87 1.62
N LEU A 25 8.22 -10.44 2.54
CA LEU A 25 8.69 -10.75 3.88
C LEU A 25 9.56 -12.01 3.82
N VAL A 26 10.81 -11.89 4.26
CA VAL A 26 11.78 -12.99 4.25
C VAL A 26 12.29 -13.25 5.66
N GLU A 27 12.42 -14.52 6.00
CA GLU A 27 13.05 -14.98 7.22
C GLU A 27 14.41 -15.61 6.91
N SER A 28 15.41 -15.25 7.72
CA SER A 28 16.73 -15.86 7.71
C SER A 28 16.83 -16.82 8.90
N PHE A 29 17.29 -18.04 8.66
CA PHE A 29 17.47 -19.08 9.68
C PHE A 29 18.74 -19.88 9.40
N ARG A 30 19.14 -20.76 10.32
CA ARG A 30 20.23 -21.73 10.08
C ARG A 30 19.62 -23.13 9.99
N ASP A 31 20.09 -23.92 9.02
CA ASP A 31 19.70 -25.34 8.93
C ASP A 31 20.46 -26.18 9.98
N ASP A 32 20.18 -27.48 10.02
CA ASP A 32 20.77 -28.42 10.98
C ASP A 32 22.30 -28.52 10.87
N SER A 33 22.88 -28.13 9.73
CA SER A 33 24.33 -28.05 9.52
C SER A 33 24.94 -26.72 10.01
N GLY A 34 24.10 -25.82 10.53
CA GLY A 34 24.47 -24.46 10.90
C GLY A 34 24.59 -23.50 9.70
N SER A 35 24.26 -23.95 8.49
CA SER A 35 24.40 -23.13 7.28
C SER A 35 23.28 -22.09 7.18
N PRO A 36 23.57 -20.83 6.77
CA PRO A 36 22.54 -19.80 6.63
C PRO A 36 21.59 -20.13 5.48
N ARG A 37 20.29 -20.01 5.73
CA ARG A 37 19.19 -20.21 4.80
C ARG A 37 18.20 -19.06 4.87
N GLN A 38 17.39 -18.94 3.82
CA GLN A 38 16.32 -17.96 3.74
C GLN A 38 15.06 -18.60 3.18
N ARG A 39 13.91 -18.21 3.71
CA ARG A 39 12.59 -18.58 3.17
C ARG A 39 11.72 -17.34 3.01
N THR A 40 10.93 -17.32 1.95
CA THR A 40 9.90 -16.29 1.76
C THR A 40 8.69 -16.67 2.61
N ILE A 41 8.28 -15.75 3.49
CA ILE A 41 7.13 -15.93 4.37
C ILE A 41 5.86 -15.47 3.63
N ALA A 42 5.90 -14.27 3.05
CA ALA A 42 4.76 -13.71 2.35
C ALA A 42 5.19 -12.73 1.25
N TYR A 43 4.34 -12.61 0.23
CA TYR A 43 4.36 -11.49 -0.70
C TYR A 43 3.46 -10.40 -0.13
N LEU A 44 4.01 -9.21 0.12
CA LEU A 44 3.31 -8.10 0.79
C LEU A 44 2.64 -7.14 -0.18
N GLY A 45 2.94 -7.26 -1.47
CA GLY A 45 2.32 -6.49 -2.54
C GLY A 45 3.32 -5.82 -3.47
N ASN A 46 2.77 -5.04 -4.39
CA ASN A 46 3.51 -4.25 -5.36
C ASN A 46 3.07 -2.79 -5.29
N ILE A 47 4.05 -1.89 -5.43
CA ILE A 47 3.83 -0.47 -5.66
C ILE A 47 4.57 -0.03 -6.92
N ARG A 48 3.95 0.88 -7.68
CA ARG A 48 4.53 1.44 -8.90
C ARG A 48 5.15 2.78 -8.58
N GLU A 49 6.38 2.96 -9.03
CA GLU A 49 7.05 4.24 -9.12
C GLU A 49 6.84 4.76 -10.55
N ILE A 50 6.39 6.00 -10.69
CA ILE A 50 6.19 6.67 -11.97
C ILE A 50 7.06 7.91 -11.98
N GLY A 51 8.00 8.01 -12.92
CA GLY A 51 9.12 8.93 -12.80
C GLY A 51 9.99 8.55 -11.59
N GLU A 52 10.08 9.45 -10.61
CA GLU A 52 10.89 9.28 -9.39
C GLU A 52 10.04 9.25 -8.11
N GLU A 53 8.71 9.06 -8.25
CA GLU A 53 7.79 9.14 -7.12
C GLU A 53 6.84 7.94 -7.05
N PHE A 54 6.52 7.54 -5.81
CA PHE A 54 5.39 6.67 -5.53
C PHE A 54 4.10 7.51 -5.46
N PRO A 55 3.10 7.26 -6.33
CA PRO A 55 1.85 8.02 -6.31
C PRO A 55 1.17 7.95 -4.94
N THR A 56 0.61 9.08 -4.50
CA THR A 56 0.11 9.27 -3.12
C THR A 56 -0.84 8.17 -2.66
N ILE A 57 -2.00 8.03 -3.32
CA ILE A 57 -3.00 7.02 -2.93
C ILE A 57 -2.48 5.58 -3.09
N GLU A 58 -1.53 5.33 -4.00
CA GLU A 58 -0.96 4.00 -4.18
C GLU A 58 -0.07 3.59 -2.98
N ARG A 59 0.59 4.55 -2.31
CA ARG A 59 1.34 4.28 -1.08
C ARG A 59 0.43 3.77 0.02
N GLU A 60 -0.69 4.45 0.27
CA GLU A 60 -1.64 4.05 1.31
C GLU A 60 -2.32 2.72 0.98
N LEU A 61 -2.75 2.52 -0.27
CA LEU A 61 -3.31 1.23 -0.70
C LEU A 61 -2.32 0.08 -0.62
N PHE A 62 -1.03 0.34 -0.85
CA PHE A 62 0.02 -0.65 -0.63
C PHE A 62 0.14 -0.99 0.86
N MET A 63 0.24 0.01 1.74
CA MET A 63 0.38 -0.19 3.18
C MET A 63 -0.83 -0.91 3.80
N LEU A 64 -2.06 -0.55 3.43
CA LEU A 64 -3.27 -1.22 3.90
C LEU A 64 -3.31 -2.70 3.49
N ARG A 65 -2.93 -3.01 2.24
CA ARG A 65 -2.87 -4.40 1.76
C ARG A 65 -1.78 -5.19 2.50
N ALA A 66 -0.60 -4.58 2.70
CA ALA A 66 0.48 -5.20 3.43
C ALA A 66 0.07 -5.50 4.88
N ASP A 67 -0.53 -4.54 5.59
CA ASP A 67 -1.00 -4.74 6.97
C ASP A 67 -2.07 -5.84 7.07
N ARG A 68 -3.02 -5.89 6.13
CA ARG A 68 -4.01 -6.98 6.06
C ARG A 68 -3.36 -8.35 5.87
N ILE A 69 -2.32 -8.44 5.03
CA ILE A 69 -1.55 -9.69 4.84
C ILE A 69 -0.80 -10.04 6.12
N LEU A 70 -0.09 -9.10 6.73
CA LEU A 70 0.67 -9.34 7.96
C LEU A 70 -0.24 -9.78 9.11
N SER A 71 -1.42 -9.16 9.24
CA SER A 71 -2.43 -9.52 10.24
C SER A 71 -3.02 -10.92 10.05
N SER A 72 -2.89 -11.50 8.85
CA SER A 72 -3.29 -12.88 8.58
C SER A 72 -2.22 -13.93 8.91
N LEU A 73 -1.00 -13.50 9.24
CA LEU A 73 0.12 -14.39 9.54
C LEU A 73 0.14 -14.71 11.05
N PRO A 74 -0.15 -15.95 11.46
CA PRO A 74 -0.25 -16.31 12.88
C PRO A 74 1.10 -16.23 13.62
N GLU A 75 2.21 -16.31 12.88
CA GLU A 75 3.56 -16.26 13.42
C GLU A 75 4.01 -14.82 13.76
N LEU A 76 3.32 -13.79 13.25
CA LEU A 76 3.63 -12.39 13.54
C LEU A 76 2.74 -11.86 14.66
N GLN A 77 3.34 -11.58 15.80
CA GLN A 77 2.66 -10.88 16.90
C GLN A 77 2.71 -9.36 16.72
N GLY A 78 1.88 -8.62 17.47
CA GLY A 78 1.73 -7.16 17.36
C GLY A 78 3.04 -6.38 17.20
N PRO A 79 4.03 -6.54 18.10
CA PRO A 79 5.31 -5.82 18.01
C PRO A 79 6.14 -6.16 16.76
N GLU A 80 6.14 -7.43 16.34
CA GLU A 80 6.88 -7.85 15.14
C GLU A 80 6.19 -7.34 13.86
N ARG A 81 4.86 -7.35 13.84
CA ARG A 81 4.08 -6.76 12.75
C ARG A 81 4.39 -5.27 12.60
N GLU A 82 4.39 -4.51 13.70
CA GLU A 82 4.74 -3.09 13.66
C GLU A 82 6.15 -2.85 13.13
N GLN A 83 7.13 -3.65 13.55
CA GLN A 83 8.48 -3.58 13.00
C GLN A 83 8.52 -3.82 11.47
N VAL A 84 7.76 -4.80 10.98
CA VAL A 84 7.69 -5.07 9.53
C VAL A 84 7.02 -3.91 8.78
N LEU A 85 5.98 -3.31 9.35
CA LEU A 85 5.33 -2.11 8.79
C LEU A 85 6.29 -0.93 8.74
N ASP A 86 7.11 -0.73 9.79
CA ASP A 86 8.10 0.33 9.81
C ASP A 86 9.21 0.11 8.77
N MET A 87 9.66 -1.13 8.56
CA MET A 87 10.58 -1.46 7.45
C MET A 87 9.98 -1.18 6.07
N LEU A 88 8.66 -1.36 5.88
CA LEU A 88 8.00 -0.96 4.65
C LEU A 88 7.98 0.56 4.50
N ARG A 89 7.73 1.30 5.59
CA ARG A 89 7.70 2.76 5.63
C ARG A 89 9.04 3.42 5.31
N GLU A 90 10.16 2.74 5.59
CA GLU A 90 11.50 3.22 5.18
C GLU A 90 11.60 3.44 3.67
N ARG A 91 10.90 2.62 2.86
CA ARG A 91 10.90 2.75 1.40
C ARG A 91 9.63 3.41 0.86
N VAL A 92 8.49 3.20 1.52
CA VAL A 92 7.20 3.78 1.15
C VAL A 92 6.78 4.74 2.27
N PRO A 93 7.30 5.97 2.28
CA PRO A 93 7.08 6.89 3.37
C PRO A 93 5.60 7.28 3.48
N PRO A 94 5.09 7.50 4.71
CA PRO A 94 3.71 7.95 4.92
C PRO A 94 3.45 9.26 4.18
N LEU A 95 2.19 9.48 3.81
CA LEU A 95 1.80 10.76 3.21
C LEU A 95 1.97 11.92 4.20
N ASN A 96 2.48 13.04 3.71
CA ASN A 96 2.40 14.30 4.44
C ASN A 96 1.02 14.97 4.26
N THR A 97 0.74 16.01 5.05
CA THR A 97 -0.56 16.71 5.04
C THR A 97 -0.99 17.18 3.64
N ASN A 98 -0.07 17.75 2.86
CA ASN A 98 -0.39 18.25 1.53
C ASN A 98 -0.71 17.10 0.56
N GLU A 99 0.01 15.99 0.69
CA GLU A 99 -0.21 14.80 -0.13
C GLU A 99 -1.55 14.13 0.19
N VAL A 100 -1.93 14.06 1.47
CA VAL A 100 -3.25 13.58 1.91
C VAL A 100 -4.35 14.45 1.33
N GLU A 101 -4.23 15.78 1.44
CA GLU A 101 -5.23 16.71 0.92
C GLU A 101 -5.36 16.60 -0.61
N LEU A 102 -4.23 16.54 -1.31
CA LEU A 102 -4.21 16.36 -2.76
C LEU A 102 -4.85 15.04 -3.18
N ALA A 103 -4.49 13.93 -2.51
CA ALA A 103 -5.06 12.62 -2.77
C ALA A 103 -6.58 12.62 -2.51
N PHE A 104 -7.02 13.20 -1.40
CA PHE A 104 -8.44 13.32 -1.06
C PHE A 104 -9.22 14.08 -2.14
N ARG A 105 -8.75 15.27 -2.54
CA ARG A 105 -9.40 16.08 -3.57
C ARG A 105 -9.41 15.39 -4.93
N ALA A 106 -8.32 14.71 -5.31
CA ALA A 106 -8.23 13.99 -6.57
C ALA A 106 -9.21 12.81 -6.63
N ASN A 107 -9.33 12.04 -5.53
CA ASN A 107 -10.29 10.95 -5.41
C ASN A 107 -11.73 11.47 -5.40
N LEU A 108 -12.02 12.54 -4.65
CA LEU A 108 -13.34 13.16 -4.63
C LEU A 108 -13.77 13.65 -6.02
N ARG A 109 -12.85 14.27 -6.77
CA ARG A 109 -13.10 14.67 -8.17
C ARG A 109 -13.47 13.45 -9.03
N TRP A 110 -12.76 12.33 -8.87
CA TRP A 110 -13.07 11.10 -9.60
C TRP A 110 -14.46 10.55 -9.24
N TYR A 111 -14.79 10.46 -7.94
CA TYR A 111 -16.13 10.01 -7.49
C TYR A 111 -17.25 10.89 -8.06
N GLN A 112 -17.08 12.22 -8.00
CA GLN A 112 -18.03 13.17 -8.58
C GLN A 112 -18.21 12.96 -10.08
N GLN A 113 -17.12 12.74 -10.82
CA GLN A 113 -17.19 12.47 -12.25
C GLN A 113 -17.90 11.15 -12.56
N TRP A 114 -17.60 10.09 -11.79
CA TRP A 114 -18.24 8.79 -11.95
C TRP A 114 -19.75 8.89 -11.73
N TRP A 115 -20.20 9.51 -10.64
CA TRP A 115 -21.63 9.66 -10.37
C TRP A 115 -22.37 10.49 -11.43
N ARG A 116 -21.76 11.58 -11.89
CA ARG A 116 -22.34 12.40 -12.97
C ARG A 116 -22.53 11.59 -14.26
N SER A 117 -21.63 10.65 -14.52
CA SER A 117 -21.64 9.83 -15.74
C SER A 117 -22.59 8.63 -15.65
N ASN A 118 -22.90 8.14 -14.45
CA ASN A 118 -23.67 6.91 -14.23
C ASN A 118 -25.06 7.16 -13.62
N GLY A 119 -25.42 8.41 -13.34
CA GLY A 119 -26.60 8.76 -12.56
C GLY A 119 -26.39 8.50 -11.07
N SER A 120 -27.10 9.23 -10.20
CA SER A 120 -26.99 9.14 -8.73
C SER A 120 -25.83 9.90 -8.08
N ALA A 121 -25.56 11.13 -8.52
CA ALA A 121 -24.67 12.02 -7.76
C ALA A 121 -25.30 12.41 -6.42
N PRO A 122 -24.60 12.22 -5.30
CA PRO A 122 -25.11 12.63 -4.00
C PRO A 122 -25.24 14.14 -3.93
N SER A 123 -26.23 14.61 -3.19
CA SER A 123 -26.32 16.02 -2.81
C SER A 123 -25.13 16.39 -1.90
N PRO A 124 -24.81 17.70 -1.77
CA PRO A 124 -23.79 18.15 -0.82
C PRO A 124 -24.01 17.63 0.61
N GLU A 125 -25.26 17.57 1.07
CA GLU A 125 -25.63 17.06 2.39
C GLU A 125 -25.36 15.56 2.53
N GLN A 126 -25.70 14.77 1.49
CA GLN A 126 -25.42 13.34 1.47
C GLN A 126 -23.90 13.07 1.48
N LEU A 127 -23.13 13.84 0.71
CA LEU A 127 -21.68 13.73 0.70
C LEU A 127 -21.07 14.08 2.07
N LEU A 128 -21.56 15.14 2.72
CA LEU A 128 -21.12 15.50 4.06
C LEU A 128 -21.48 14.42 5.09
N SER A 129 -22.66 13.82 4.97
CA SER A 129 -23.06 12.68 5.80
C SER A 129 -22.15 11.46 5.60
N MET A 130 -21.70 11.18 4.36
CA MET A 130 -20.75 10.09 4.08
C MET A 130 -19.40 10.36 4.75
N ILE A 131 -18.91 11.61 4.70
CA ILE A 131 -17.65 12.01 5.35
C ILE A 131 -17.76 11.85 6.87
N ASN A 132 -18.83 12.36 7.47
CA ASN A 132 -19.05 12.25 8.91
C ASN A 132 -19.27 10.81 9.39
N GLY A 133 -19.67 9.90 8.49
CA GLY A 133 -19.84 8.48 8.75
C GLY A 133 -18.63 7.62 8.40
N ALA A 134 -17.54 8.20 7.89
CA ALA A 134 -16.38 7.44 7.42
C ALA A 134 -15.72 6.61 8.54
N ASP A 135 -15.73 7.11 9.77
CA ASP A 135 -15.18 6.42 10.95
C ASP A 135 -15.96 5.15 11.33
N ALA A 136 -17.19 4.97 10.82
CA ALA A 136 -18.04 3.82 11.11
C ALA A 136 -17.84 2.64 10.13
N ILE A 137 -16.98 2.80 9.11
CA ILE A 137 -16.66 1.73 8.16
C ILE A 137 -15.61 0.82 8.83
N SER A 138 -16.06 -0.21 9.54
CA SER A 138 -15.19 -1.33 9.94
C SER A 138 -14.85 -2.18 8.71
N ASP A 139 -13.58 -2.57 8.60
CA ASP A 139 -13.03 -3.38 7.52
C ASP A 139 -13.88 -4.62 7.22
N VAL A 140 -14.31 -4.75 5.96
CA VAL A 140 -14.88 -5.98 5.37
C VAL A 140 -13.76 -6.86 4.79
#